data_AF-A0AAN1JMF1-F1
#
_entry.id   AF-A0AAN1JMF1-F1
#
_cell.length_a   1.000
_cell.length_b   1.000
_cell.length_c   1.000
_cell.angle_alpha   90.00
_cell.angle_beta   90.00
_cell.angle_gamma   90.00
#
_symmetry.space_group_name_H-M   'P 1'
#
loop_
_entity.id
_entity.type
_entity.pdbx_description
1 polymer ?
#
loop_
_entity_poly.entity_id
_entity_poly.type
_entity_poly.pdbx_seq_one_letter_code
_entity_poly.pdbx_strand_id
1 'polypeptide(L)'
;MEDATRRYMPIVVEFDPDFILVSMEMWRKSLDMQIPISDEFKIHFMENRRRLLEGFVITGKAWKIIVRDLKAVDEPAVLEDVRLAVQSFLSWAEDGLKALDDLTPNCC
;
A
#
# COMPACT_ATOMS: atom_id res chain seq x y z
N MET A 1 24.85 -21.24 -34.08
CA MET A 1 23.90 -20.13 -33.82
C MET A 1 22.93 -20.70 -32.80
N GLU A 2 23.29 -20.54 -31.52
CA GLU A 2 22.55 -21.12 -30.38
C GLU A 2 21.19 -20.44 -30.28
N ASP A 3 20.12 -21.24 -30.35
CA ASP A 3 18.75 -20.79 -30.18
C ASP A 3 18.57 -20.36 -28.72
N ALA A 4 18.74 -19.06 -28.48
CA ALA A 4 18.63 -18.43 -27.17
C ALA A 4 17.17 -18.20 -26.74
N THR A 5 16.20 -18.96 -27.27
CA THR A 5 14.89 -19.08 -26.63
C THR A 5 14.98 -20.02 -25.42
N ARG A 6 15.70 -19.57 -24.38
CA ARG A 6 15.45 -20.07 -23.03
C ARG A 6 13.95 -19.88 -22.78
N ARG A 7 13.17 -20.98 -22.82
CA ARG A 7 11.72 -20.96 -22.58
C ARG A 7 11.47 -20.18 -21.29
N TYR A 8 11.02 -18.94 -21.42
CA TYR A 8 10.56 -18.15 -20.30
C TYR A 8 9.25 -18.80 -19.85
N MET A 9 9.32 -19.64 -18.83
CA MET A 9 8.14 -20.10 -18.14
C MET A 9 7.78 -19.01 -17.13
N PRO A 10 6.68 -18.26 -17.35
CA PRO A 10 6.25 -17.28 -16.36
C PRO A 10 5.97 -18.00 -15.04
N ILE A 11 6.38 -17.37 -13.93
CA ILE A 11 5.96 -17.81 -12.60
C ILE A 11 4.48 -17.42 -12.48
N VAL A 12 3.62 -18.42 -12.35
CA VAL A 12 2.20 -18.22 -12.07
C VAL A 12 2.05 -18.11 -10.55
N VAL A 13 1.44 -17.02 -10.11
CA VAL A 13 1.12 -16.80 -8.70
C VAL A 13 -0.39 -16.65 -8.56
N GLU A 14 -0.94 -17.19 -7.49
CA GLU A 14 -2.28 -16.82 -7.06
C GLU A 14 -2.20 -15.42 -6.43
N PHE A 15 -3.08 -14.54 -6.87
CA PHE A 15 -3.15 -13.17 -6.42
C PHE A 15 -4.59 -12.87 -6.02
N ASP A 16 -4.76 -12.38 -4.80
CA ASP A 16 -6.05 -11.97 -4.24
C ASP A 16 -6.11 -10.43 -4.23
N PRO A 17 -6.80 -9.81 -5.22
CA PRO A 17 -6.99 -8.37 -5.27
C PRO A 17 -7.75 -7.82 -4.07
N ASP A 18 -8.78 -8.54 -3.62
CA ASP A 18 -9.71 -8.09 -2.60
C ASP A 18 -9.02 -7.94 -1.26
N PHE A 19 -8.15 -8.90 -0.92
CA PHE A 19 -7.35 -8.82 0.31
C PHE A 19 -6.54 -7.52 0.38
N ILE A 20 -5.86 -7.13 -0.70
CA ILE A 20 -5.04 -5.91 -0.74
C ILE A 20 -5.94 -4.67 -0.64
N LEU A 21 -7.00 -4.62 -1.43
CA LEU A 21 -7.92 -3.48 -1.47
C LEU A 21 -8.58 -3.22 -0.11
N VAL A 22 -9.14 -4.27 0.50
CA VAL A 22 -9.80 -4.19 1.81
C VAL A 22 -8.80 -3.82 2.90
N SER A 23 -7.58 -4.37 2.86
CA SER A 23 -6.54 -4.05 3.85
C SER A 23 -6.17 -2.56 3.82
N MET A 24 -5.90 -2.00 2.64
CA MET A 24 -5.56 -0.56 2.50
C MET A 24 -6.71 0.32 2.97
N GLU A 25 -7.94 -0.02 2.60
CA GLU A 25 -9.12 0.74 3.00
C GLU A 25 -9.29 0.72 4.52
N MET A 26 -9.20 -0.45 5.13
CA MET A 26 -9.35 -0.61 6.58
C MET A 26 -8.25 0.12 7.35
N TRP A 27 -6.98 0.02 6.92
CA TRP A 27 -5.88 0.73 7.56
C TRP A 27 -6.05 2.25 7.45
N ARG A 28 -6.40 2.76 6.26
CA ARG A 28 -6.65 4.18 6.05
C ARG A 28 -7.80 4.68 6.92
N LYS A 29 -8.95 4.01 6.86
CA LYS A 29 -10.14 4.39 7.64
C LYS A 29 -9.88 4.33 9.14
N SER A 30 -9.10 3.34 9.60
CA SER A 30 -8.74 3.21 11.01
C SER A 30 -7.86 4.37 11.46
N LEU A 31 -6.81 4.67 10.70
CA LEU A 31 -5.85 5.72 11.08
C LEU A 31 -6.46 7.13 11.00
N ASP A 32 -7.38 7.36 10.05
CA ASP A 32 -8.06 8.64 9.86
C ASP A 32 -9.39 8.74 10.64
N MET A 33 -9.69 7.78 11.52
CA MET A 33 -10.87 7.78 12.40
C MET A 33 -12.21 7.86 11.65
N GLN A 34 -12.27 7.31 10.45
CA GLN A 34 -13.47 7.32 9.59
C GLN A 34 -14.44 6.17 9.90
N ILE A 35 -14.05 5.25 10.79
CA ILE A 35 -14.88 4.14 11.25
C ILE A 35 -14.98 4.15 12.78
N PRO A 36 -16.03 3.54 13.36
CA PRO A 36 -16.12 3.36 14.80
C PRO A 36 -14.97 2.49 15.33
N ILE A 37 -14.20 3.04 16.26
CA ILE A 37 -13.05 2.39 16.92
C ILE A 37 -13.17 2.66 18.42
N SER A 38 -12.73 1.72 19.27
CA SER A 38 -12.69 1.97 20.72
C SER A 38 -11.71 3.09 21.05
N ASP A 39 -11.96 3.83 22.13
CA ASP A 39 -11.15 4.99 22.49
C ASP A 39 -9.68 4.62 22.77
N GLU A 40 -9.43 3.44 23.34
CA GLU A 40 -8.07 2.91 23.54
C GLU A 40 -7.30 2.79 22.21
N PHE A 41 -7.93 2.25 21.16
CA PHE A 41 -7.29 2.15 19.85
C PHE A 41 -7.13 3.52 19.17
N LYS A 42 -8.08 4.46 19.38
CA LYS A 42 -7.93 5.83 18.87
C LYS A 42 -6.69 6.49 19.44
N ILE A 43 -6.50 6.40 20.76
CA ILE A 43 -5.32 6.94 21.46
C ILE A 43 -4.05 6.30 20.90
N HIS A 44 -4.03 4.97 20.81
CA HIS A 44 -2.88 4.24 20.26
C HIS A 44 -2.52 4.70 18.84
N PHE A 45 -3.50 4.83 17.95
CA PHE A 45 -3.30 5.27 16.57
C PHE A 45 -2.85 6.74 16.47
N MET A 46 -3.34 7.62 17.34
CA MET A 46 -2.89 9.01 17.39
C MET A 46 -1.44 9.11 17.88
N GLU A 47 -1.10 8.43 18.98
CA GLU A 47 0.26 8.42 19.54
C GLU A 47 1.29 7.80 18.58
N ASN A 48 0.87 6.78 17.82
CA ASN A 48 1.75 6.04 16.92
C ASN A 48 1.63 6.49 15.46
N ARG A 49 0.92 7.59 15.17
CA ARG A 49 0.54 7.96 13.79
C ARG A 49 1.72 7.97 12.82
N ARG A 50 2.84 8.59 13.21
CA ARG A 50 4.07 8.64 12.41
C ARG A 50 4.60 7.23 12.10
N ARG A 51 4.81 6.41 13.13
CA ARG A 51 5.32 5.04 13.01
C ARG A 51 4.42 4.17 12.13
N LEU A 52 3.11 4.34 12.24
CA LEU A 52 2.13 3.61 11.42
C LEU A 52 2.22 4.03 9.95
N LEU A 53 2.28 5.34 9.67
CA LEU A 53 2.45 5.85 8.31
C LEU A 53 3.79 5.41 7.69
N GLU A 54 4.89 5.40 8.44
CA GLU A 54 6.18 4.85 7.98
C GLU A 54 6.06 3.38 7.57
N GLY A 55 5.37 2.58 8.39
CA GLY A 55 5.06 1.18 8.07
C GLY A 55 4.22 1.05 6.80
N PHE A 56 3.23 1.91 6.62
CA PHE A 56 2.39 1.92 5.42
C PHE A 56 3.15 2.35 4.16
N VAL A 57 4.09 3.29 4.25
CA VAL A 57 4.98 3.65 3.14
C VAL A 57 5.85 2.46 2.71
N ILE A 58 6.41 1.73 3.67
CA ILE A 58 7.22 0.53 3.38
C ILE A 58 6.36 -0.53 2.67
N THR A 59 5.19 -0.84 3.22
CA THR A 59 4.26 -1.81 2.64
C THR A 59 3.79 -1.39 1.25
N GLY A 60 3.41 -0.12 1.07
CA GLY A 60 2.96 0.42 -0.21
C GLY A 60 4.06 0.35 -1.29
N LYS A 61 5.32 0.62 -0.93
CA LYS A 61 6.47 0.46 -1.85
C LYS A 61 6.68 -1.01 -2.23
N ALA A 62 6.61 -1.92 -1.26
CA ALA A 62 6.75 -3.35 -1.52
C ALA A 62 5.64 -3.86 -2.45
N TRP A 63 4.38 -3.53 -2.17
CA TRP A 63 3.25 -3.90 -3.02
C TRP A 63 3.35 -3.29 -4.41
N LYS A 64 3.73 -2.01 -4.53
CA LYS A 64 3.93 -1.37 -5.84
C LYS A 64 4.96 -2.12 -6.69
N ILE A 65 6.06 -2.58 -6.09
CA ILE A 65 7.08 -3.38 -6.80
C ILE A 65 6.48 -4.71 -7.28
N ILE A 66 5.74 -5.41 -6.41
CA ILE A 66 5.11 -6.69 -6.74
C ILE A 66 4.12 -6.53 -7.90
N VAL A 67 3.14 -5.63 -7.78
CA VAL A 67 2.03 -5.52 -8.76
C VAL A 67 2.43 -4.89 -10.08
N ARG A 68 3.55 -4.16 -10.14
CA ARG A 68 4.06 -3.54 -11.37
C ARG A 68 4.34 -4.58 -12.46
N ASP A 69 4.99 -5.68 -12.09
CA ASP A 69 5.50 -6.65 -13.05
C ASP A 69 4.55 -7.86 -13.25
N LEU A 70 3.46 -7.93 -12.46
CA LEU A 70 2.40 -8.92 -12.67
C LEU A 70 1.66 -8.69 -13.99
N LYS A 71 1.16 -9.78 -14.58
CA LYS A 71 0.25 -9.75 -15.72
C LYS A 71 -0.95 -10.61 -15.38
N ALA A 72 -2.14 -10.05 -15.52
CA ALA A 72 -3.36 -10.83 -15.35
C ALA A 72 -3.54 -11.80 -16.52
N VAL A 73 -4.01 -13.00 -16.22
CA VAL A 73 -4.36 -14.00 -17.24
C VAL A 73 -5.77 -13.73 -17.77
N ASP A 74 -6.72 -13.46 -16.86
CA ASP A 74 -8.14 -13.31 -17.20
C ASP A 74 -8.64 -11.86 -17.05
N GLU A 75 -8.30 -11.19 -15.94
CA GLU A 75 -8.90 -9.91 -15.55
C GLU A 75 -7.86 -8.76 -15.45
N PRO A 76 -7.36 -8.23 -16.59
CA PRO A 76 -6.34 -7.17 -16.59
C PRO A 76 -6.83 -5.84 -16.00
N ALA A 77 -8.13 -5.56 -16.07
CA ALA A 77 -8.72 -4.37 -15.46
C ALA A 77 -8.59 -4.39 -13.93
N VAL A 78 -8.88 -5.53 -13.30
CA VAL A 78 -8.78 -5.67 -11.83
C VAL A 78 -7.34 -5.48 -11.35
N LEU A 79 -6.36 -6.02 -12.07
CA LEU A 79 -4.95 -5.78 -11.72
C LEU A 79 -4.56 -4.31 -11.85
N GLU A 80 -5.12 -3.59 -12.82
CA GLU A 80 -4.88 -2.15 -12.97
C GLU A 80 -5.54 -1.34 -11.85
N ASP A 81 -6.75 -1.71 -11.43
CA ASP A 81 -7.42 -1.09 -10.29
C ASP A 81 -6.59 -1.26 -9.00
N VAL A 82 -6.00 -2.44 -8.79
CA VAL A 82 -5.09 -2.66 -7.65
C VAL A 82 -3.84 -1.79 -7.76
N ARG A 83 -3.23 -1.64 -8.94
CA ARG A 83 -2.06 -0.76 -9.12
C ARG A 83 -2.39 0.69 -8.75
N LEU A 84 -3.53 1.18 -9.21
CA LEU A 84 -4.03 2.52 -8.89
C LEU A 84 -4.28 2.67 -7.40
N ALA A 85 -4.93 1.68 -6.77
CA ALA A 85 -5.21 1.69 -5.33
C ALA A 85 -3.92 1.68 -4.49
N VAL A 86 -2.94 0.84 -4.86
CA VAL A 86 -1.62 0.80 -4.18
C VAL A 86 -0.88 2.13 -4.32
N GLN A 87 -0.91 2.74 -5.51
CA GLN A 87 -0.30 4.05 -5.72
C GLN A 87 -1.00 5.14 -4.89
N SER A 88 -2.34 5.13 -4.85
CA SER A 88 -3.12 6.07 -4.04
C SER A 88 -2.85 5.91 -2.54
N PHE A 89 -2.79 4.66 -2.05
CA PHE A 89 -2.46 4.36 -0.66
C PHE A 89 -1.05 4.82 -0.29
N LEU A 90 -0.06 4.55 -1.15
CA LEU A 90 1.32 5.02 -0.94
C LEU A 90 1.39 6.54 -0.87
N SER A 91 0.75 7.25 -1.81
CA SER A 91 0.70 8.71 -1.81
C SER A 91 0.05 9.26 -0.54
N TRP A 92 -1.09 8.69 -0.11
CA TRP A 92 -1.73 9.07 1.15
C TRP A 92 -0.80 8.91 2.36
N ALA A 93 -0.04 7.82 2.44
CA ALA A 93 0.88 7.58 3.54
C ALA A 93 2.06 8.56 3.53
N GLU A 94 2.64 8.83 2.35
CA GLU A 94 3.74 9.79 2.16
C GLU A 94 3.29 11.24 2.47
N ASP A 95 2.12 11.64 1.99
CA ASP A 95 1.52 12.94 2.29
C ASP A 95 1.21 13.09 3.78
N GLY A 96 0.74 12.02 4.43
CA GLY A 96 0.50 11.98 5.87
C GLY A 96 1.78 12.21 6.68
N LEU A 97 2.90 11.63 6.28
CA LEU A 97 4.20 11.87 6.93
C LEU A 97 4.67 13.30 6.72
N LYS A 98 4.57 13.80 5.49
CA LYS A 98 4.92 15.19 5.16
C LYS A 98 4.13 16.18 6.02
N ALA A 99 2.82 15.96 6.17
CA ALA A 99 1.99 16.81 7.02
C ALA A 99 2.42 16.78 8.50
N LEU A 100 2.89 15.64 9.01
CA LEU A 100 3.45 15.57 10.37
C LEU A 100 4.78 16.32 10.48
N ASP A 101 5.64 16.24 9.46
CA ASP A 101 6.91 16.98 9.42
C ASP A 101 6.67 18.49 9.39
N ASP A 102 5.68 18.95 8.62
CA ASP A 102 5.31 20.37 8.53
C ASP A 102 4.75 20.92 9.87
N LEU A 103 4.18 20.06 10.72
CA LEU A 103 3.65 20.42 12.04
C LEU A 103 4.70 20.41 13.16
N THR A 104 5.79 19.65 12.98
CA THR A 104 6.92 19.65 13.91
C THR A 104 7.99 20.59 13.36
N PRO A 105 8.01 21.89 13.74
CA PRO A 105 9.08 22.77 13.31
C PRO A 105 10.41 22.14 13.71
N ASN A 106 11.32 21.98 12.74
CA ASN A 106 12.70 21.58 13.00
C ASN A 106 13.24 22.52 14.07
N CYS A 107 13.31 22.07 15.33
CA CYS A 107 14.01 22.81 16.37
C CYS A 107 15.46 22.92 15.92
N CYS A 108 15.88 24.16 15.61
CA CYS A 108 17.26 24.54 15.40
C CYS A 108 18.14 24.14 16.58
#